data_AF-A0A822XZT5-F1
#
_entry.id   AF-A0A822XZT5-F1
#
_cell.length_a   1.000
_cell.length_b   1.000
_cell.length_c   1.000
_cell.angle_alpha   90.00
_cell.angle_beta   90.00
_cell.angle_gamma   90.00
#
_symmetry.space_group_name_H-M   'P 1'
#
loop_
_entity.id
_entity.type
_entity.pdbx_description
1 polymer ?
#
loop_
_entity_poly.entity_id
_entity_poly.type
_entity_poly.pdbx_seq_one_letter_code
_entity_poly.pdbx_strand_id
1 'polypeptide(L)'
;MIMRIMYSAVFIKRHFQDSSFSFHSCFPSGWVVLLLSGVITFISKRIFLDPENFWPTLFIHFTVGLTCFCISAIIIYRNERPFINKIIRFRDHVE
;
A
#
# COMPACT_ATOMS: atom_id res chain seq x y z
N MET A 1 -8.17 -11.22 13.03
CA MET A 1 -6.93 -10.54 12.59
C MET A 1 -7.03 -9.02 12.66
N ILE A 2 -8.08 -8.40 12.11
CA ILE A 2 -8.25 -6.93 12.09
C ILE A 2 -8.16 -6.29 13.50
N MET A 3 -8.85 -6.85 14.50
CA MET A 3 -8.80 -6.33 15.88
C MET A 3 -7.39 -6.29 16.48
N ARG A 4 -6.54 -7.28 16.15
CA ARG A 4 -5.16 -7.33 16.61
C ARG A 4 -4.33 -6.21 15.98
N ILE A 5 -4.49 -5.99 14.67
CA ILE A 5 -3.81 -4.91 13.94
C ILE A 5 -4.23 -3.55 14.51
N MET A 6 -5.52 -3.34 14.77
CA MET A 6 -6.03 -2.11 15.37
C MET A 6 -5.46 -1.89 16.78
N TYR A 7 -5.46 -2.93 17.63
CA TYR A 7 -4.90 -2.84 18.97
C TYR A 7 -3.41 -2.49 18.95
N SER A 8 -2.63 -3.14 18.06
CA SER A 8 -1.21 -2.82 17.89
C SER A 8 -0.99 -1.38 17.41
N ALA A 9 -1.79 -0.89 16.47
CA ALA A 9 -1.68 0.50 15.99
C ALA A 9 -2.02 1.51 17.09
N VAL A 10 -3.08 1.26 17.87
CA VAL A 10 -3.46 2.10 19.01
C VAL A 10 -2.39 2.07 20.11
N PHE A 11 -1.85 0.89 20.40
CA PHE A 11 -0.77 0.72 21.37
C PHE A 11 0.49 1.51 20.97
N ILE A 12 0.97 1.34 19.73
CA ILE A 12 2.14 2.06 19.21
C ILE A 12 1.90 3.57 19.28
N LYS A 13 0.73 4.05 18.83
CA LYS A 13 0.39 5.47 18.88
C LYS A 13 0.44 6.04 20.31
N ARG A 14 -0.11 5.32 21.28
CA ARG A 14 -0.10 5.74 22.70
C ARG A 14 1.29 5.66 23.32
N HIS A 15 2.04 4.61 23.00
CA HIS A 15 3.39 4.40 23.52
C HIS A 15 4.36 5.51 23.09
N PHE A 16 4.23 6.00 21.86
CA PHE A 16 5.12 7.01 21.28
C PHE A 16 4.55 8.43 21.29
N GLN A 17 3.46 8.69 22.03
CA GLN A 17 2.75 9.98 22.00
C GLN A 17 3.60 11.20 22.39
N ASP A 18 4.61 11.00 23.26
CA ASP A 18 5.51 12.05 23.75
C ASP A 18 6.84 12.12 22.98
N SER A 19 6.94 11.40 21.87
CA SER A 19 8.13 11.36 21.01
C SER A 19 7.90 12.07 19.68
N SER A 20 8.97 12.34 18.92
CA SER A 20 8.88 12.87 17.55
C SER A 20 8.37 11.84 16.53
N PHE A 21 8.13 10.60 16.96
CA PHE A 21 7.66 9.52 16.11
C PHE A 21 6.20 9.73 15.72
N SER A 22 5.92 9.66 14.41
CA SER A 22 4.57 9.64 13.87
C SER A 22 4.36 8.34 13.10
N PHE A 23 3.37 7.56 13.53
CA PHE A 23 3.01 6.31 12.86
C PHE A 23 2.61 6.52 11.39
N HIS A 24 1.97 7.65 11.07
CA HIS A 24 1.62 7.98 9.68
C HIS A 24 2.87 8.24 8.82
N SER A 25 3.92 8.81 9.42
CA SER A 25 5.17 9.08 8.73
C SER A 25 5.98 7.81 8.40
N CYS A 26 5.60 6.65 8.95
CA CYS A 26 6.20 5.36 8.57
C CYS A 26 5.66 4.81 7.24
N PHE A 27 4.53 5.31 6.75
CA PHE A 27 4.01 4.89 5.45
C PHE A 27 4.69 5.64 4.33
N PRO A 28 5.01 4.98 3.21
CA PRO A 28 5.55 5.65 2.05
C PRO A 28 4.56 6.68 1.52
N SER A 29 5.08 7.80 1.02
CA SER A 29 4.35 8.85 0.35
C SER A 29 3.54 8.26 -0.82
N GLY A 30 2.21 8.35 -0.73
CA GLY A 30 1.29 7.73 -1.70
C GLY A 30 0.67 6.40 -1.26
N TRP A 31 0.89 5.95 -0.01
CA TRP A 31 0.24 4.75 0.56
C TRP A 31 -1.30 4.75 0.44
N VAL A 32 -1.92 5.93 0.44
CA VAL A 32 -3.38 6.09 0.25
C VAL A 32 -3.82 5.54 -1.12
N VAL A 33 -3.01 5.71 -2.16
CA VAL A 33 -3.32 5.19 -3.50
C VAL A 33 -3.33 3.66 -3.50
N LEU A 34 -2.39 3.05 -2.76
CA LEU A 34 -2.37 1.60 -2.57
C LEU A 34 -3.61 1.11 -1.80
N LEU A 35 -4.04 1.82 -0.76
CA LEU A 35 -5.31 1.48 -0.08
C LEU A 35 -6.51 1.59 -1.01
N LEU A 36 -6.60 2.67 -1.79
CA LEU A 36 -7.67 2.84 -2.78
C LEU A 36 -7.66 1.71 -3.82
N SER A 37 -6.49 1.26 -4.27
CA SER A 37 -6.36 0.11 -5.18
C SER A 37 -6.93 -1.18 -4.56
N GLY A 38 -6.70 -1.38 -3.26
CA GLY A 38 -7.24 -2.52 -2.52
C GLY A 38 -8.75 -2.47 -2.39
N VAL A 39 -9.31 -1.28 -2.12
CA VAL A 39 -10.77 -1.06 -2.08
C VAL A 39 -11.41 -1.30 -3.45
N ILE A 40 -10.82 -0.78 -4.52
CA ILE A 40 -11.30 -1.01 -5.90
C ILE A 40 -11.28 -2.50 -6.23
N THR A 41 -10.21 -3.20 -5.88
CA THR A 41 -10.10 -4.66 -6.05
C THR A 41 -11.19 -5.37 -5.24
N PHE A 42 -11.39 -5.01 -3.98
CA PHE A 42 -12.43 -5.61 -3.15
C PHE A 42 -13.85 -5.41 -3.73
N ILE A 43 -14.14 -4.22 -4.25
CA ILE A 43 -15.43 -3.92 -4.91
C ILE A 43 -15.54 -4.69 -6.23
N SER A 44 -14.49 -4.71 -7.04
CA SER A 44 -14.44 -5.45 -8.31
C SER A 44 -14.73 -6.94 -8.10
N LYS A 45 -14.19 -7.53 -7.03
CA LYS A 45 -14.52 -8.92 -6.66
C LYS A 45 -16.01 -9.13 -6.48
N ARG A 46 -16.70 -8.19 -5.81
CA ARG A 46 -18.12 -8.31 -5.48
C ARG A 46 -19.04 -8.08 -6.67
N ILE A 47 -18.59 -7.29 -7.66
CA ILE A 47 -19.39 -6.92 -8.83
C ILE A 47 -19.18 -7.91 -9.99
N PHE A 48 -17.94 -8.33 -10.24
CA PHE A 48 -17.60 -9.05 -11.45
C PHE A 48 -17.57 -10.56 -11.33
N LEU A 49 -17.41 -11.15 -10.12
CA LEU A 49 -17.39 -12.60 -10.00
C LEU A 49 -18.77 -13.20 -10.28
N ASP A 50 -18.91 -13.72 -11.49
CA ASP A 50 -20.00 -14.57 -11.91
C ASP A 50 -19.56 -16.03 -11.80
N PRO A 51 -20.20 -16.86 -10.94
CA PRO A 51 -19.90 -18.28 -10.83
C PRO A 51 -20.05 -19.05 -12.14
N GLU A 52 -20.95 -18.63 -13.03
CA GLU A 52 -21.21 -19.31 -14.31
C GLU A 52 -20.14 -18.98 -15.36
N ASN A 53 -19.52 -17.80 -15.25
CA ASN A 53 -18.44 -17.32 -16.13
C ASN A 53 -17.17 -17.03 -15.33
N PHE A 54 -16.78 -17.94 -14.44
CA PHE A 54 -15.72 -17.72 -13.45
C PHE A 54 -14.36 -17.37 -14.06
N TRP A 55 -13.90 -18.11 -15.07
CA TRP A 55 -12.56 -17.89 -15.64
C TRP A 55 -12.41 -16.53 -16.34
N PRO A 56 -13.33 -16.11 -17.24
CA PRO A 56 -13.30 -14.78 -17.83
C PRO A 56 -13.41 -13.66 -16.80
N THR A 57 -14.33 -13.79 -15.84
CA THR A 57 -14.56 -12.75 -14.82
C THR A 57 -13.41 -12.62 -13.83
N LEU A 58 -12.78 -13.75 -13.47
CA LEU A 58 -11.55 -13.77 -12.69
C LEU A 58 -10.40 -13.06 -13.42
N PHE A 59 -10.26 -13.28 -14.73
CA PHE A 59 -9.22 -12.61 -15.53
C PHE A 59 -9.44 -11.09 -15.60
N ILE A 60 -10.69 -10.65 -15.77
CA ILE A 60 -11.04 -9.21 -15.72
C ILE A 60 -10.74 -8.63 -14.33
N HIS A 61 -11.15 -9.33 -13.27
CA HIS A 61 -10.86 -8.90 -11.90
C HIS A 61 -9.36 -8.80 -11.61
N PHE A 62 -8.59 -9.80 -12.06
CA PHE A 62 -7.14 -9.85 -11.89
C PHE A 62 -6.44 -8.72 -12.66
N THR A 63 -6.83 -8.46 -13.90
CA THR A 63 -6.26 -7.38 -14.72
C THR A 63 -6.54 -6.01 -14.10
N VAL A 64 -7.75 -5.75 -13.62
CA VAL A 64 -8.08 -4.52 -12.88
C VAL A 64 -7.21 -4.37 -11.63
N GLY A 65 -7.10 -5.42 -10.82
CA GLY A 65 -6.27 -5.40 -9.60
C GLY A 65 -4.80 -5.16 -9.92
N LEU A 66 -4.25 -5.84 -10.93
CA LEU A 66 -2.87 -5.69 -11.37
C LEU A 66 -2.59 -4.27 -11.87
N THR A 67 -3.46 -3.71 -12.70
CA THR A 67 -3.32 -2.34 -13.20
C THR A 67 -3.34 -1.33 -12.06
N CYS A 68 -4.29 -1.43 -11.12
CA CYS A 68 -4.36 -0.54 -9.97
C CYS A 68 -3.11 -0.69 -9.06
N PHE A 69 -2.60 -1.90 -8.88
CA PHE A 69 -1.36 -2.15 -8.15
C PHE A 69 -0.16 -1.50 -8.83
N CYS A 70 0.01 -1.69 -10.14
CA CYS A 70 1.09 -1.10 -10.91
C CYS A 70 1.06 0.44 -10.87
N ILE A 71 -0.11 1.06 -11.03
CA ILE A 71 -0.26 2.52 -10.92
C ILE A 71 0.16 3.00 -9.52
N SER A 72 -0.30 2.31 -8.47
CA SER A 72 0.07 2.63 -7.08
C SER A 72 1.57 2.53 -6.86
N ALA A 73 2.20 1.45 -7.35
CA ALA A 73 3.63 1.22 -7.24
C ALA A 73 4.44 2.31 -7.96
N ILE A 74 4.02 2.73 -9.15
CA ILE A 74 4.67 3.82 -9.90
C ILE A 74 4.58 5.14 -9.12
N ILE A 75 3.40 5.49 -8.60
CA ILE A 75 3.21 6.73 -7.85
C ILE A 75 4.07 6.74 -6.59
N ILE A 76 4.03 5.65 -5.81
CA ILE A 76 4.84 5.49 -4.60
C ILE A 76 6.34 5.58 -4.95
N TYR A 77 6.79 4.86 -5.97
CA TYR A 77 8.19 4.90 -6.38
C TYR A 77 8.62 6.31 -6.79
N ARG A 78 7.80 7.04 -7.56
CA ARG A 78 8.13 8.41 -7.97
C ARG A 78 8.24 9.36 -6.79
N ASN A 79 7.34 9.23 -5.80
CA ASN A 79 7.35 10.05 -4.60
C ASN A 79 8.53 9.72 -3.68
N GLU A 80 8.90 8.45 -3.57
CA GLU A 80 9.98 7.96 -2.71
C GLU A 80 11.36 8.01 -3.38
N ARG A 81 11.44 8.19 -4.70
CA ARG A 81 12.68 8.23 -5.46
C ARG A 81 13.74 9.18 -4.88
N PRO A 82 13.43 10.41 -4.43
CA PRO A 82 14.42 11.30 -3.81
C PRO A 82 15.01 10.72 -2.52
N PHE A 83 14.17 10.07 -1.71
CA PHE A 83 14.59 9.42 -0.47
C PHE A 83 15.47 8.19 -0.76
N ILE A 84 15.06 7.33 -1.69
CA ILE A 84 15.84 6.17 -2.14
C ILE A 84 17.21 6.61 -2.67
N ASN A 85 17.26 7.64 -3.52
CA ASN A 85 18.51 8.18 -4.05
C ASN A 85 19.43 8.72 -2.95
N LYS A 86 18.85 9.35 -1.91
CA LYS A 86 19.61 9.82 -0.74
C LYS A 86 20.24 8.65 0.02
N ILE A 87 19.52 7.55 0.20
CA ILE A 87 20.05 6.33 0.85
C ILE A 87 21.20 5.73 0.02
N ILE A 88 21.00 5.56 -1.30
CA ILE A 88 22.03 5.02 -2.19
C ILE A 88 23.29 5.89 -2.11
N ARG A 89 23.14 7.21 -2.24
CA ARG A 89 24.26 8.15 -2.16
C ARG A 89 24.99 8.06 -0.81
N PHE A 90 24.30 7.90 0.30
CA PHE A 90 24.96 7.72 1.60
C PHE A 90 25.80 6.45 1.65
N ARG A 91 25.29 5.34 1.12
CA ARG A 91 26.04 4.09 1.05
C ARG A 91 27.33 4.26 0.24
N ASP A 92 27.26 4.96 -0.88
CA ASP A 92 28.41 5.19 -1.76
C ASP A 92 29.49 6.11 -1.12
N HIS A 93 29.20 6.79 0.00
CA HIS A 93 30.18 7.61 0.75
C HIS A 93 30.77 6.88 1.97
N VAL A 94 30.33 5.65 2.25
CA VAL A 94 30.80 4.83 3.37
C VAL A 94 31.84 3.79 2.91
N GLU A 95 31.94 3.54 1.60
CA GLU A 95 33.00 2.76 0.94
C GLU A 95 34.15 3.67 0.46
#